data_AF-A0A972XWU4-F1
#
_entry.id   AF-A0A972XWU4-F1
#
_cell.length_a   1.000
_cell.length_b   1.000
_cell.length_c   1.000
_cell.angle_alpha   90.00
_cell.angle_beta   90.00
_cell.angle_gamma   90.00
#
_symmetry.space_group_name_H-M   'P 1'
#
loop_
_entity.id
_entity.type
_entity.pdbx_description
1 polymer ?
#
loop_
_entity_poly.entity_id
_entity_poly.type
_entity_poly.pdbx_seq_one_letter_code
_entity_poly.pdbx_strand_id
1 'polypeptide(L)'
;MMQGLLGKKAGMTQLFLKDNSIVPVTIVEMSPNVVLQVKNKETDGYVSTKLGYDKVEKLQRVNRPDKGQFKKVDAEPVKFIKEIRNMSGFNAGDKISADKIFTEGMFVDVTGTSKGKGFQGAIKRHNQSRGPMGHGSKFHRAPGSIGDIRSTVKKGMPMPGHMGHDTVTIQNLEIILVDIENNILAIKGAIPGPNKGYVIVKENAKQIKSNSNPVDLVNVKEEIIKNHLLEEGKKVGANINTEQMTISEIKAVIEEATKAKAEYEKKHKVLLEEAKSLGVKEPKKMDNETLEKEIQTAKEVIAKRKKSEEAENNQNVTQDNKSNNEEVIADSQTKEENK
;
A
#
# COMPACT_ATOMS: atom_id res chain seq x y z
N MET A 1 -26.70 26.56 5.09
CA MET A 1 -26.38 26.40 3.66
C MET A 1 -25.99 24.96 3.44
N MET A 2 -26.32 24.37 2.30
CA MET A 2 -25.96 22.99 2.00
C MET A 2 -25.08 22.97 0.76
N GLN A 3 -23.85 22.50 0.90
CA GLN A 3 -22.93 22.32 -0.21
C GLN A 3 -22.99 20.88 -0.74
N GLY A 4 -22.63 20.73 -2.00
CA GLY A 4 -22.49 19.42 -2.62
C GLY A 4 -21.96 19.52 -4.04
N LEU A 5 -21.57 18.38 -4.59
CA LEU A 5 -21.00 18.26 -5.91
C LEU A 5 -21.50 16.99 -6.59
N LEU A 6 -21.41 16.98 -7.91
CA LEU A 6 -21.70 15.82 -8.72
C LEU A 6 -20.41 15.04 -8.96
N GLY A 7 -20.55 13.72 -9.07
CA GLY A 7 -19.43 12.84 -9.33
C GLY A 7 -19.87 11.54 -10.01
N LYS A 8 -18.88 10.70 -10.29
CA LYS A 8 -19.07 9.39 -10.90
C LYS A 8 -18.44 8.32 -10.05
N LYS A 9 -19.20 7.29 -9.72
CA LYS A 9 -18.68 6.13 -8.98
C LYS A 9 -17.70 5.37 -9.87
N ALA A 10 -16.40 5.44 -9.59
CA ALA A 10 -15.39 4.73 -10.36
C ALA A 10 -15.40 3.23 -10.01
N GLY A 11 -15.39 2.93 -8.72
CA GLY A 11 -15.35 1.55 -8.20
C GLY A 11 -15.29 1.52 -6.68
N MET A 12 -15.17 0.31 -6.14
CA MET A 12 -15.00 0.08 -4.70
C MET A 12 -13.65 -0.62 -4.49
N THR A 13 -12.91 -0.17 -3.50
CA THR A 13 -11.61 -0.73 -3.10
C THR A 13 -11.52 -0.74 -1.58
N GLN A 14 -10.36 -1.08 -1.05
CA GLN A 14 -10.04 -0.99 0.37
C GLN A 14 -8.74 -0.20 0.56
N LEU A 15 -8.68 0.58 1.64
CA LEU A 15 -7.48 1.28 2.07
C LEU A 15 -6.96 0.65 3.36
N PHE A 16 -5.64 0.65 3.51
CA PHE A 16 -4.96 0.15 4.70
C PHE A 16 -4.56 1.32 5.59
N LEU A 17 -4.88 1.21 6.87
CA LEU A 17 -4.50 2.18 7.89
C LEU A 17 -3.17 1.78 8.53
N LYS A 18 -2.48 2.73 9.16
CA LYS A 18 -1.20 2.47 9.86
C LYS A 18 -1.34 1.46 11.01
N ASP A 19 -2.53 1.28 11.55
CA ASP A 19 -2.85 0.28 12.59
C ASP A 19 -3.09 -1.13 12.02
N ASN A 20 -2.75 -1.37 10.74
CA ASN A 20 -3.02 -2.60 9.99
C ASN A 20 -4.51 -2.95 9.82
N SER A 21 -5.42 -2.03 10.13
CA SER A 21 -6.85 -2.22 9.84
C SER A 21 -7.18 -1.90 8.38
N ILE A 22 -8.29 -2.47 7.90
CA ILE A 22 -8.76 -2.32 6.54
C ILE A 22 -10.07 -1.53 6.54
N VAL A 23 -10.11 -0.44 5.78
CA VAL A 23 -11.34 0.34 5.59
C VAL A 23 -11.84 0.18 4.15
N PRO A 24 -13.03 -0.39 3.93
CA PRO A 24 -13.63 -0.46 2.60
C PRO A 24 -14.07 0.94 2.17
N VAL A 25 -13.66 1.35 0.98
CA VAL A 25 -13.99 2.68 0.43
C VAL A 25 -14.54 2.57 -0.99
N THR A 26 -15.47 3.45 -1.32
CA THR A 26 -15.92 3.69 -2.69
C THR A 26 -15.20 4.91 -3.24
N ILE A 27 -14.58 4.75 -4.41
CA ILE A 27 -13.91 5.81 -5.15
C ILE A 27 -14.95 6.53 -6.01
N VAL A 28 -15.06 7.83 -5.82
CA VAL A 28 -15.87 8.74 -6.62
C VAL A 28 -14.95 9.70 -7.36
N GLU A 29 -14.99 9.67 -8.68
CA GLU A 29 -14.34 10.66 -9.53
C GLU A 29 -15.16 11.97 -9.44
N MET A 30 -14.52 13.04 -9.02
CA MET A 30 -15.12 14.37 -8.83
C MET A 30 -14.31 15.44 -9.57
N SER A 31 -14.15 15.25 -10.89
CA SER A 31 -13.70 16.30 -11.80
C SER A 31 -14.47 17.62 -11.56
N PRO A 32 -13.84 18.79 -11.80
CA PRO A 32 -14.44 20.08 -11.48
C PRO A 32 -15.86 20.25 -12.04
N ASN A 33 -16.79 20.65 -11.17
CA ASN A 33 -18.18 20.88 -11.52
C ASN A 33 -18.36 22.33 -11.98
N VAL A 34 -19.10 22.54 -13.07
CA VAL A 34 -19.38 23.89 -13.59
C VAL A 34 -20.74 24.37 -13.09
N VAL A 35 -20.81 25.61 -12.61
CA VAL A 35 -22.08 26.25 -12.23
C VAL A 35 -22.79 26.77 -13.47
N LEU A 36 -23.95 26.17 -13.80
CA LEU A 36 -24.72 26.52 -15.00
C LEU A 36 -25.80 27.58 -14.75
N GLN A 37 -26.34 27.63 -13.54
CA GLN A 37 -27.39 28.58 -13.18
C GLN A 37 -27.47 28.69 -11.67
N VAL A 38 -27.60 29.92 -11.18
CA VAL A 38 -27.91 30.21 -9.78
C VAL A 38 -29.37 30.66 -9.73
N LYS A 39 -30.17 30.01 -8.88
CA LYS A 39 -31.60 30.28 -8.71
C LYS A 39 -31.84 31.00 -7.39
N ASN A 40 -32.69 32.01 -7.45
CA ASN A 40 -33.02 32.87 -6.32
C ASN A 40 -34.49 32.73 -5.94
N LYS A 41 -34.82 33.07 -4.69
CA LYS A 41 -36.18 32.95 -4.16
C LYS A 41 -37.19 33.85 -4.87
N GLU A 42 -36.76 35.05 -5.28
CA GLU A 42 -37.63 36.05 -5.92
C GLU A 42 -38.04 35.64 -7.34
N THR A 43 -37.11 35.10 -8.13
CA THR A 43 -37.33 34.73 -9.53
C THR A 43 -37.85 33.32 -9.71
N ASP A 44 -37.33 32.36 -8.94
CA ASP A 44 -37.56 30.92 -9.14
C ASP A 44 -38.39 30.28 -8.01
N GLY A 45 -38.69 31.02 -6.94
CA GLY A 45 -39.45 30.53 -5.78
C GLY A 45 -38.62 29.73 -4.77
N TYR A 46 -37.36 29.40 -5.06
CA TYR A 46 -36.46 28.69 -4.16
C TYR A 46 -34.98 28.97 -4.47
N VAL A 47 -34.11 28.75 -3.47
CA VAL A 47 -32.66 28.91 -3.63
C VAL A 47 -32.03 27.58 -4.04
N SER A 48 -31.31 27.56 -5.15
CA SER A 48 -30.52 26.41 -5.57
C SER A 48 -29.42 26.78 -6.55
N THR A 49 -28.41 25.92 -6.65
CA THR A 49 -27.36 26.04 -7.67
C THR A 49 -27.45 24.83 -8.60
N LYS A 50 -27.53 25.08 -9.90
CA LYS A 50 -27.55 24.06 -10.95
C LYS A 50 -26.11 23.77 -11.39
N LEU A 51 -25.66 22.55 -11.15
CA LEU A 51 -24.31 22.10 -11.45
C LEU A 51 -24.29 21.18 -12.68
N GLY A 52 -23.19 21.24 -13.40
CA GLY A 52 -22.89 20.41 -14.56
C GLY A 52 -21.61 19.58 -14.38
N TYR A 53 -21.66 18.32 -14.78
CA TYR A 53 -20.58 17.35 -14.64
C TYR A 53 -20.51 16.36 -15.81
N ASP A 54 -19.32 15.80 -16.07
CA ASP A 54 -18.97 14.90 -17.18
C ASP A 54 -19.08 15.56 -18.56
N LYS A 55 -17.93 15.89 -19.15
CA LYS A 55 -17.84 16.54 -20.46
C LYS A 55 -18.47 15.69 -21.57
N VAL A 56 -19.19 16.34 -22.46
CA VAL A 56 -19.69 15.70 -23.68
C VAL A 56 -18.57 15.66 -24.73
N GLU A 57 -18.18 14.45 -25.14
CA GLU A 57 -17.15 14.25 -26.17
C GLU A 57 -17.55 14.76 -27.57
N LYS A 58 -18.85 14.65 -27.92
CA LYS A 58 -19.36 15.02 -29.25
C LYS A 58 -20.47 16.07 -29.13
N LEU A 59 -20.16 17.32 -29.50
CA LEU A 59 -21.11 18.45 -29.47
C LEU A 59 -22.41 18.22 -30.25
N GLN A 60 -22.40 17.35 -31.26
CA GLN A 60 -23.59 16.99 -32.04
C GLN A 60 -24.65 16.25 -31.20
N ARG A 61 -24.26 15.61 -30.09
CA ARG A 61 -25.18 14.89 -29.18
C ARG A 61 -25.96 15.81 -28.26
N VAL A 62 -25.59 17.10 -28.19
CA VAL A 62 -26.23 18.08 -27.31
C VAL A 62 -27.38 18.74 -28.07
N ASN A 63 -28.55 18.78 -27.44
CA ASN A 63 -29.73 19.43 -28.01
C ASN A 63 -29.51 20.96 -28.11
N ARG A 64 -30.37 21.64 -28.88
CA ARG A 64 -30.25 23.09 -29.10
C ARG A 64 -30.50 23.94 -27.85
N PRO A 65 -31.50 23.63 -26.98
CA PRO A 65 -31.73 24.36 -25.74
C PRO A 65 -30.54 24.32 -24.76
N ASP A 66 -29.97 23.14 -24.52
CA ASP A 66 -28.86 22.96 -23.58
C ASP A 66 -27.61 23.68 -24.10
N LYS A 67 -27.36 23.66 -25.43
CA LYS A 67 -26.30 24.48 -26.06
C LYS A 67 -26.46 25.97 -25.75
N GLY A 68 -27.69 26.49 -25.77
CA GLY A 68 -27.98 27.87 -25.39
C GLY A 68 -27.65 28.15 -23.92
N GLN A 69 -27.98 27.22 -23.02
CA GLN A 69 -27.66 27.32 -21.59
C GLN A 69 -26.14 27.35 -21.36
N PHE A 70 -25.39 26.46 -22.01
CA PHE A 70 -23.93 26.41 -21.89
C PHE A 70 -23.26 27.67 -22.45
N LYS A 71 -23.73 28.16 -23.61
CA LYS A 71 -23.19 29.37 -24.24
C LYS A 71 -23.39 30.63 -23.39
N LYS A 72 -24.51 30.74 -22.67
CA LYS A 72 -24.78 31.87 -21.77
C LYS A 72 -23.73 32.03 -20.66
N VAL A 73 -23.10 30.92 -20.31
CA VAL A 73 -22.19 30.81 -19.16
C VAL A 73 -20.75 30.51 -19.60
N ASP A 74 -20.51 30.54 -20.92
CA ASP A 74 -19.25 30.16 -21.56
C ASP A 74 -18.67 28.82 -21.05
N ALA A 75 -19.57 27.85 -20.84
CA ALA A 75 -19.25 26.54 -20.31
C ALA A 75 -19.14 25.49 -21.42
N GLU A 76 -18.28 24.50 -21.21
CA GLU A 76 -18.27 23.32 -22.06
C GLU A 76 -19.55 22.50 -21.85
N PRO A 77 -20.10 21.85 -22.90
CA PRO A 77 -21.28 21.01 -22.74
C PRO A 77 -21.01 19.80 -21.85
N VAL A 78 -21.93 19.55 -20.91
CA VAL A 78 -21.85 18.46 -19.92
C VAL A 78 -23.03 17.48 -20.05
N LYS A 79 -22.86 16.26 -19.54
CA LYS A 79 -23.86 15.18 -19.60
C LYS A 79 -24.78 15.14 -18.39
N PHE A 80 -24.22 15.33 -17.20
CA PHE A 80 -24.95 15.16 -15.95
C PHE A 80 -25.22 16.53 -15.32
N ILE A 81 -26.49 16.88 -15.24
CA ILE A 81 -26.94 18.18 -14.74
C ILE A 81 -27.93 17.96 -13.60
N LYS A 82 -27.65 18.54 -12.44
CA LYS A 82 -28.51 18.46 -11.25
C LYS A 82 -28.50 19.76 -10.47
N GLU A 83 -29.59 19.99 -9.75
CA GLU A 83 -29.73 21.12 -8.84
C GLU A 83 -29.44 20.68 -7.41
N ILE A 84 -28.70 21.51 -6.68
CA ILE A 84 -28.48 21.37 -5.24
C ILE A 84 -29.24 22.50 -4.55
N ARG A 85 -30.25 22.11 -3.77
CA ARG A 85 -31.09 23.06 -3.02
C ARG A 85 -30.31 23.67 -1.86
N ASN A 86 -30.60 24.94 -1.57
CA ASN A 86 -29.98 25.73 -0.49
C ASN A 86 -28.44 25.88 -0.61
N MET A 87 -27.91 25.71 -1.83
CA MET A 87 -26.54 26.06 -2.20
C MET A 87 -26.54 27.46 -2.81
N SER A 88 -25.72 28.35 -2.27
CA SER A 88 -25.60 29.77 -2.64
C SER A 88 -24.16 30.24 -2.48
N GLY A 89 -23.81 31.41 -3.03
CA GLY A 89 -22.47 31.99 -2.92
C GLY A 89 -21.52 31.66 -4.08
N PHE A 90 -22.07 31.13 -5.18
CA PHE A 90 -21.35 30.90 -6.43
C PHE A 90 -21.96 31.73 -7.55
N ASN A 91 -21.16 32.06 -8.56
CA ASN A 91 -21.61 32.74 -9.77
C ASN A 91 -21.78 31.72 -10.90
N ALA A 92 -22.63 32.06 -11.88
CA ALA A 92 -22.71 31.26 -13.10
C ALA A 92 -21.37 31.32 -13.85
N GLY A 93 -20.81 30.15 -14.19
CA GLY A 93 -19.51 30.02 -14.87
C GLY A 93 -18.41 29.49 -13.97
N ASP A 94 -18.61 29.54 -12.65
CA ASP A 94 -17.62 29.09 -11.70
C ASP A 94 -17.35 27.59 -11.83
N LYS A 95 -16.07 27.21 -11.68
CA LYS A 95 -15.63 25.82 -11.58
C LYS A 95 -15.33 25.49 -10.13
N ILE A 96 -16.03 24.49 -9.61
CA ILE A 96 -15.94 24.04 -8.22
C ILE A 96 -15.23 22.69 -8.17
N SER A 97 -14.05 22.67 -7.54
CA SER A 97 -13.28 21.46 -7.26
C SER A 97 -13.70 20.83 -5.93
N ALA A 98 -13.47 19.52 -5.78
CA ALA A 98 -13.85 18.76 -4.58
C ALA A 98 -13.22 19.30 -3.29
N ASP A 99 -11.93 19.66 -3.33
CA ASP A 99 -11.14 20.14 -2.19
C ASP A 99 -11.71 21.40 -1.51
N LYS A 100 -12.38 22.27 -2.27
CA LYS A 100 -12.97 23.49 -1.71
C LYS A 100 -14.19 23.24 -0.82
N ILE A 101 -14.83 22.08 -0.96
CA ILE A 101 -16.10 21.74 -0.29
C ILE A 101 -15.89 20.59 0.70
N PHE A 102 -15.07 19.62 0.33
CA PHE A 102 -14.92 18.38 1.06
C PHE A 102 -13.55 18.31 1.72
N THR A 103 -13.55 18.09 3.03
CA THR A 103 -12.35 17.80 3.80
C THR A 103 -12.35 16.35 4.28
N GLU A 104 -11.18 15.82 4.59
CA GLU A 104 -11.03 14.51 5.21
C GLU A 104 -11.72 14.48 6.59
N GLY A 105 -12.28 13.32 6.96
CA GLY A 105 -13.05 13.15 8.20
C GLY A 105 -14.46 13.77 8.18
N MET A 106 -14.84 14.45 7.10
CA MET A 106 -16.19 15.03 6.98
C MET A 106 -17.23 13.96 6.66
N PHE A 107 -18.43 14.09 7.26
CA PHE A 107 -19.57 13.23 6.93
C PHE A 107 -20.40 13.81 5.77
N VAL A 108 -20.76 12.94 4.84
CA VAL A 108 -21.53 13.26 3.63
C VAL A 108 -22.71 12.32 3.41
N ASP A 109 -23.70 12.81 2.70
CA ASP A 109 -24.83 12.05 2.19
C ASP A 109 -24.67 11.85 0.68
N VAL A 110 -24.71 10.59 0.23
CA VAL A 110 -24.54 10.26 -1.19
C VAL A 110 -25.85 9.76 -1.78
N THR A 111 -26.35 10.49 -2.78
CA THR A 111 -27.54 10.14 -3.55
C THR A 111 -27.15 9.58 -4.91
N GLY A 112 -27.75 8.48 -5.33
CA GLY A 112 -27.53 7.89 -6.65
C GLY A 112 -28.67 6.98 -7.08
N THR A 113 -28.67 6.59 -8.36
CA THR A 113 -29.63 5.62 -8.88
C THR A 113 -29.14 4.21 -8.57
N SER A 114 -29.94 3.46 -7.79
CA SER A 114 -29.62 2.09 -7.39
C SER A 114 -29.50 1.13 -8.59
N LYS A 115 -28.76 0.04 -8.42
CA LYS A 115 -28.62 -1.00 -9.45
C LYS A 115 -30.00 -1.60 -9.75
N GLY A 116 -30.41 -1.55 -11.01
CA GLY A 116 -31.65 -2.20 -11.48
C GLY A 116 -31.54 -3.71 -11.36
N LYS A 117 -32.61 -4.35 -10.87
CA LYS A 117 -32.71 -5.82 -10.75
C LYS A 117 -33.82 -6.38 -11.65
N GLY A 118 -34.58 -5.56 -12.37
CA GLY A 118 -35.71 -6.01 -13.18
C GLY A 118 -36.92 -6.43 -12.34
N PHE A 119 -37.81 -7.25 -12.89
CA PHE A 119 -38.97 -7.77 -12.17
C PHE A 119 -38.55 -8.83 -11.13
N GLN A 120 -38.92 -8.63 -9.88
CA GLN A 120 -38.55 -9.49 -8.76
C GLN A 120 -39.79 -10.05 -8.06
N GLY A 121 -39.69 -11.30 -7.59
CA GLY A 121 -40.70 -11.94 -6.76
C GLY A 121 -40.80 -11.32 -5.37
N ALA A 122 -41.89 -11.61 -4.65
CA ALA A 122 -42.19 -11.00 -3.36
C ALA A 122 -41.12 -11.29 -2.28
N ILE A 123 -40.52 -12.48 -2.31
CA ILE A 123 -39.42 -12.87 -1.40
C ILE A 123 -38.21 -11.94 -1.57
N LYS A 124 -37.71 -11.75 -2.80
CA LYS A 124 -36.48 -10.95 -3.03
C LYS A 124 -36.74 -9.44 -2.94
N ARG A 125 -37.95 -8.99 -3.27
CA ARG A 125 -38.31 -7.56 -3.25
C ARG A 125 -38.65 -7.07 -1.84
N HIS A 126 -39.37 -7.88 -1.06
CA HIS A 126 -39.96 -7.47 0.23
C HIS A 126 -39.55 -8.37 1.40
N ASN A 127 -38.57 -9.27 1.21
CA ASN A 127 -38.08 -10.20 2.23
C ASN A 127 -39.18 -11.07 2.88
N GLN A 128 -40.24 -11.41 2.12
CA GLN A 128 -41.27 -12.33 2.58
C GLN A 128 -40.72 -13.75 2.79
N SER A 129 -41.32 -14.51 3.70
CA SER A 129 -40.96 -15.91 3.91
C SER A 129 -41.40 -16.79 2.74
N ARG A 130 -40.74 -17.94 2.59
CA ARG A 130 -41.09 -19.01 1.65
C ARG A 130 -42.07 -19.98 2.32
N GLY A 131 -42.98 -20.56 1.55
CA GLY A 131 -43.84 -21.66 2.00
C GLY A 131 -43.06 -22.97 2.22
N PRO A 132 -43.68 -23.97 2.89
CA PRO A 132 -43.08 -25.28 3.11
C PRO A 132 -42.82 -26.02 1.80
N MET A 133 -41.72 -26.78 1.75
CA MET A 133 -41.30 -27.55 0.57
C MET A 133 -41.71 -29.03 0.60
N GLY A 134 -42.11 -29.54 1.77
CA GLY A 134 -42.53 -30.93 1.96
C GLY A 134 -44.04 -31.13 1.92
N HIS A 135 -44.47 -32.36 2.22
CA HIS A 135 -45.88 -32.76 2.42
C HIS A 135 -46.85 -32.35 1.29
N GLY A 136 -46.41 -32.48 0.03
CA GLY A 136 -47.28 -32.25 -1.14
C GLY A 136 -47.66 -30.79 -1.40
N SER A 137 -47.06 -29.83 -0.71
CA SER A 137 -47.28 -28.40 -0.98
C SER A 137 -46.88 -28.06 -2.42
N LYS A 138 -47.72 -27.32 -3.14
CA LYS A 138 -47.40 -26.71 -4.44
C LYS A 138 -47.12 -25.20 -4.34
N PHE A 139 -47.16 -24.67 -3.12
CA PHE A 139 -47.12 -23.23 -2.86
C PHE A 139 -45.84 -22.86 -2.11
N HIS A 140 -44.75 -22.75 -2.86
CA HIS A 140 -43.44 -22.52 -2.26
C HIS A 140 -43.05 -21.05 -2.27
N ARG A 141 -43.12 -20.37 -3.42
CA ARG A 141 -42.55 -19.02 -3.61
C ARG A 141 -43.58 -17.96 -3.98
N ALA A 142 -44.85 -18.33 -3.96
CA ALA A 142 -45.94 -17.42 -4.28
C ALA A 142 -46.26 -16.50 -3.08
N PRO A 143 -46.75 -15.27 -3.33
CA PRO A 143 -47.13 -14.35 -2.27
C PRO A 143 -48.32 -14.92 -1.49
N GLY A 144 -48.32 -14.83 -0.16
CA GLY A 144 -49.39 -15.35 0.70
C GLY A 144 -50.74 -14.64 0.51
N SER A 145 -51.61 -14.70 1.52
CA SER A 145 -52.92 -14.04 1.45
C SER A 145 -52.78 -12.54 1.13
N ILE A 146 -53.64 -12.04 0.24
CA ILE A 146 -53.58 -10.68 -0.31
C ILE A 146 -54.64 -9.75 0.36
N GLY A 147 -55.58 -10.31 1.11
CA GLY A 147 -56.65 -9.53 1.73
C GLY A 147 -57.42 -10.30 2.79
N ASP A 148 -58.32 -9.58 3.46
CA ASP A 148 -59.33 -10.12 4.36
C ASP A 148 -60.66 -10.33 3.61
N ILE A 149 -61.73 -10.67 4.33
CA ILE A 149 -63.08 -10.90 3.77
C ILE A 149 -63.66 -9.67 3.05
N ARG A 150 -63.08 -8.47 3.23
CA ARG A 150 -63.57 -7.23 2.63
C ARG A 150 -63.04 -7.05 1.21
N SER A 151 -63.23 -8.06 0.33
CA SER A 151 -63.06 -8.15 -1.15
C SER A 151 -62.22 -7.09 -1.90
N THR A 152 -61.20 -6.51 -1.26
CA THR A 152 -60.43 -5.37 -1.75
C THR A 152 -59.00 -5.53 -1.26
N VAL A 153 -58.05 -5.31 -2.16
CA VAL A 153 -56.63 -5.30 -1.81
C VAL A 153 -56.26 -3.92 -1.30
N LYS A 154 -55.65 -3.84 -0.11
CA LYS A 154 -55.22 -2.55 0.44
C LYS A 154 -54.01 -2.00 -0.33
N LYS A 155 -53.99 -0.68 -0.54
CA LYS A 155 -52.84 0.01 -1.15
C LYS A 155 -51.60 -0.20 -0.29
N GLY A 156 -50.44 -0.39 -0.92
CA GLY A 156 -49.18 -0.66 -0.23
C GLY A 156 -48.93 -2.12 0.11
N MET A 157 -49.84 -3.04 -0.24
CA MET A 157 -49.61 -4.48 -0.06
C MET A 157 -48.35 -4.93 -0.82
N PRO A 158 -47.36 -5.57 -0.15
CA PRO A 158 -46.11 -5.97 -0.77
C PRO A 158 -46.33 -7.10 -1.79
N MET A 159 -46.25 -6.75 -3.07
CA MET A 159 -46.38 -7.67 -4.21
C MET A 159 -45.10 -7.74 -5.05
N PRO A 160 -44.93 -8.78 -5.89
CA PRO A 160 -43.89 -8.81 -6.92
C PRO A 160 -43.89 -7.54 -7.79
N GLY A 161 -42.74 -7.19 -8.36
CA GLY A 161 -42.64 -5.99 -9.20
C GLY A 161 -41.21 -5.61 -9.56
N HIS A 162 -41.06 -4.53 -10.31
CA HIS A 162 -39.74 -3.98 -10.63
C HIS A 162 -39.01 -3.55 -9.33
N MET A 163 -37.73 -3.89 -9.23
CA MET A 163 -36.88 -3.58 -8.09
C MET A 163 -35.58 -2.91 -8.55
N GLY A 164 -35.17 -1.84 -7.85
CA GLY A 164 -33.99 -1.06 -8.18
C GLY A 164 -34.27 -0.07 -9.30
N HIS A 165 -33.22 0.62 -9.78
CA HIS A 165 -33.35 1.84 -10.59
C HIS A 165 -34.04 3.00 -9.85
N ASP A 166 -34.20 2.86 -8.54
CA ASP A 166 -34.74 3.89 -7.65
C ASP A 166 -33.63 4.85 -7.24
N THR A 167 -33.98 6.13 -7.02
CA THR A 167 -33.06 7.11 -6.45
C THR A 167 -32.98 6.91 -4.94
N VAL A 168 -31.80 6.54 -4.45
CA VAL A 168 -31.56 6.22 -3.04
C VAL A 168 -30.48 7.13 -2.50
N THR A 169 -30.61 7.53 -1.22
CA THR A 169 -29.57 8.27 -0.50
C THR A 169 -29.07 7.41 0.65
N ILE A 170 -27.75 7.23 0.73
CA ILE A 170 -27.09 6.66 1.91
C ILE A 170 -26.48 7.83 2.67
N GLN A 171 -26.79 7.91 3.95
CA GLN A 171 -26.41 9.03 4.81
C GLN A 171 -25.23 8.70 5.70
N ASN A 172 -24.60 9.74 6.25
CA ASN A 172 -23.56 9.64 7.28
C ASN A 172 -22.34 8.83 6.83
N LEU A 173 -21.90 8.98 5.58
CA LEU A 173 -20.68 8.36 5.08
C LEU A 173 -19.49 9.27 5.35
N GLU A 174 -18.40 8.70 5.86
CA GLU A 174 -17.18 9.44 6.18
C GLU A 174 -16.28 9.55 4.94
N ILE A 175 -15.69 10.71 4.71
CA ILE A 175 -14.63 10.89 3.71
C ILE A 175 -13.29 10.49 4.34
N ILE A 176 -12.59 9.55 3.69
CA ILE A 176 -11.31 9.04 4.18
C ILE A 176 -10.13 9.78 3.55
N LEU A 177 -10.23 10.10 2.26
CA LEU A 177 -9.15 10.72 1.50
C LEU A 177 -9.75 11.63 0.42
N VAL A 178 -9.14 12.81 0.26
CA VAL A 178 -9.40 13.75 -0.83
C VAL A 178 -8.13 13.88 -1.66
N ASP A 179 -8.15 13.37 -2.89
CA ASP A 179 -7.01 13.43 -3.80
C ASP A 179 -7.27 14.48 -4.90
N ILE A 180 -6.50 15.57 -4.84
CA ILE A 180 -6.59 16.72 -5.75
C ILE A 180 -6.01 16.39 -7.13
N GLU A 181 -4.91 15.63 -7.17
CA GLU A 181 -4.20 15.33 -8.42
C GLU A 181 -5.06 14.47 -9.34
N ASN A 182 -5.69 13.45 -8.77
CA ASN A 182 -6.54 12.54 -9.52
C ASN A 182 -8.02 12.96 -9.53
N ASN A 183 -8.39 14.03 -8.84
CA ASN A 183 -9.78 14.48 -8.64
C ASN A 183 -10.68 13.36 -8.09
N ILE A 184 -10.20 12.65 -7.07
CA ILE A 184 -10.86 11.49 -6.48
C ILE A 184 -11.28 11.81 -5.05
N LEU A 185 -12.49 11.37 -4.71
CA LEU A 185 -12.99 11.33 -3.35
C LEU A 185 -13.16 9.87 -2.91
N ALA A 186 -12.49 9.47 -1.83
CA ALA A 186 -12.66 8.14 -1.24
C ALA A 186 -13.61 8.23 -0.04
N ILE A 187 -14.78 7.62 -0.21
CA ILE A 187 -15.85 7.63 0.79
C ILE A 187 -15.95 6.24 1.42
N LYS A 188 -15.99 6.19 2.76
CA LYS A 188 -16.13 4.95 3.52
C LYS A 188 -17.41 4.20 3.18
N GLY A 189 -17.30 2.90 2.95
CA GLY A 189 -18.41 2.00 2.72
C GLY A 189 -18.95 2.01 1.30
N ALA A 190 -20.20 1.55 1.16
CA ALA A 190 -20.86 1.35 -0.13
C ALA A 190 -21.78 2.53 -0.48
N ILE A 191 -21.74 2.94 -1.75
CA ILE A 191 -22.58 3.99 -2.33
C ILE A 191 -23.61 3.40 -3.30
N PRO A 192 -24.83 3.99 -3.42
CA PRO A 192 -25.84 3.51 -4.36
C PRO A 192 -25.36 3.51 -5.81
N GLY A 193 -25.80 2.49 -6.55
CA GLY A 193 -25.66 2.43 -8.01
C GLY A 193 -24.49 1.60 -8.55
N PRO A 194 -24.49 1.38 -9.87
CA PRO A 194 -23.44 0.65 -10.58
C PRO A 194 -22.14 1.45 -10.69
N ASN A 195 -21.05 0.75 -11.04
CA ASN A 195 -19.81 1.42 -11.41
C ASN A 195 -20.07 2.26 -12.68
N LYS A 196 -19.37 3.38 -12.80
CA LYS A 196 -19.59 4.45 -13.77
C LYS A 196 -20.95 5.17 -13.66
N GLY A 197 -21.74 4.87 -12.63
CA GLY A 197 -22.99 5.58 -12.34
C GLY A 197 -22.72 6.97 -11.76
N TYR A 198 -23.59 7.93 -12.07
CA TYR A 198 -23.53 9.27 -11.50
C TYR A 198 -24.07 9.29 -10.07
N VAL A 199 -23.42 10.09 -9.23
CA VAL A 199 -23.77 10.29 -7.83
C VAL A 199 -23.76 11.79 -7.51
N ILE A 200 -24.55 12.15 -6.51
CA ILE A 200 -24.60 13.49 -5.94
C ILE A 200 -24.09 13.33 -4.51
N VAL A 201 -22.98 13.97 -4.18
CA VAL A 201 -22.44 13.99 -2.82
C VAL A 201 -22.81 15.34 -2.22
N LYS A 202 -23.46 15.32 -1.06
CA LYS A 202 -23.85 16.53 -0.33
C LYS A 202 -23.29 16.46 1.09
N GLU A 203 -23.14 17.61 1.71
CA GLU A 203 -22.98 17.69 3.14
C GLU A 203 -24.08 16.91 3.87
N ASN A 204 -23.73 16.35 5.02
CA ASN A 204 -24.66 15.58 5.83
C ASN A 204 -25.87 16.43 6.28
N ALA A 205 -27.08 15.99 5.95
CA ALA A 205 -28.31 16.67 6.35
C ALA A 205 -28.54 16.71 7.87
N LYS A 206 -27.99 15.74 8.61
CA LYS A 206 -28.06 15.62 10.07
C LYS A 206 -26.97 16.40 10.80
N GLN A 207 -26.09 17.11 10.08
CA GLN A 207 -25.04 17.97 10.65
C GLN A 207 -24.17 17.28 11.71
N ILE A 208 -23.82 16.01 11.48
CA ILE A 208 -22.87 15.30 12.32
C ILE A 208 -21.51 15.98 12.18
N LYS A 209 -20.87 16.26 13.32
CA LYS A 209 -19.54 16.88 13.36
C LYS A 209 -18.52 15.98 12.65
N SER A 210 -17.59 16.59 11.93
CA SER A 210 -16.47 15.88 11.32
C SER A 210 -15.66 15.14 12.39
N ASN A 211 -15.12 14.00 11.99
CA ASN A 211 -14.18 13.28 12.84
C ASN A 211 -12.87 14.07 12.89
N SER A 212 -12.43 14.45 14.09
CA SER A 212 -11.23 15.29 14.28
C SER A 212 -9.93 14.52 14.08
N ASN A 213 -9.98 13.19 14.15
CA ASN A 213 -8.81 12.34 14.00
C ASN A 213 -8.71 11.94 12.52
N PRO A 214 -7.75 12.51 11.76
CA PRO A 214 -7.53 12.11 10.38
C PRO A 214 -7.14 10.63 10.35
N VAL A 215 -7.68 9.91 9.37
CA VAL A 215 -7.35 8.52 9.17
C VAL A 215 -5.95 8.42 8.60
N ASP A 216 -5.01 7.95 9.42
CA ASP A 216 -3.63 7.74 9.03
C ASP A 216 -3.51 6.56 8.04
N LEU A 217 -3.37 6.90 6.75
CA LEU A 217 -3.22 5.92 5.68
C LEU A 217 -1.77 5.43 5.55
N VAL A 218 -1.62 4.16 5.16
CA VAL A 218 -0.30 3.60 4.81
C VAL A 218 0.10 4.11 3.43
N ASN A 219 1.29 4.71 3.33
CA ASN A 219 1.88 5.00 2.03
C ASN A 219 2.49 3.72 1.44
N VAL A 220 1.71 3.05 0.59
CA VAL A 220 2.09 1.76 -0.01
C VAL A 220 3.42 1.84 -0.78
N LYS A 221 3.72 2.96 -1.43
CA LYS A 221 4.98 3.11 -2.19
C LYS A 221 6.20 3.12 -1.27
N GLU A 222 6.11 3.86 -0.18
CA GLU A 222 7.19 3.93 0.82
C GLU A 222 7.37 2.57 1.51
N GLU A 223 6.28 1.89 1.85
CA GLU A 223 6.34 0.60 2.53
C GLU A 223 6.94 -0.51 1.65
N ILE A 224 6.66 -0.50 0.35
CA ILE A 224 7.31 -1.40 -0.62
C ILE A 224 8.83 -1.18 -0.64
N ILE A 225 9.27 0.09 -0.63
CA ILE A 225 10.69 0.44 -0.61
C ILE A 225 11.33 -0.05 0.69
N LYS A 226 10.70 0.19 1.84
CA LYS A 226 11.19 -0.30 3.13
C LYS A 226 11.31 -1.83 3.15
N ASN A 227 10.32 -2.54 2.62
CA ASN A 227 10.36 -4.00 2.52
C ASN A 227 11.50 -4.51 1.63
N HIS A 228 11.74 -3.85 0.48
CA HIS A 228 12.88 -4.20 -0.38
C HIS A 228 14.22 -4.00 0.34
N LEU A 229 14.37 -2.86 1.02
CA LEU A 229 15.57 -2.56 1.80
C LEU A 229 15.76 -3.53 2.98
N LEU A 230 14.69 -3.96 3.63
CA LEU A 230 14.73 -4.99 4.66
C LEU A 230 15.31 -6.31 4.12
N GLU A 231 14.85 -6.76 2.95
CA GLU A 231 15.37 -7.96 2.29
C GLU A 231 16.85 -7.82 1.88
N GLU A 232 17.28 -6.63 1.44
CA GLU A 232 18.69 -6.33 1.20
C GLU A 232 19.52 -6.39 2.49
N GLY A 233 19.02 -5.79 3.58
CA GLY A 233 19.67 -5.81 4.88
C GLY A 233 19.83 -7.21 5.46
N LYS A 234 18.82 -8.07 5.34
CA LYS A 234 18.90 -9.49 5.76
C LYS A 234 20.04 -10.25 5.10
N LYS A 235 20.30 -10.01 3.81
CA LYS A 235 21.42 -10.66 3.07
C LYS A 235 22.78 -10.25 3.60
N VAL A 236 22.86 -9.06 4.19
CA VAL A 236 24.10 -8.46 4.70
C VAL A 236 24.25 -8.68 6.21
N GLY A 237 23.19 -9.12 6.90
CA GLY A 237 23.18 -9.33 8.35
C GLY A 237 22.94 -8.05 9.15
N ALA A 238 22.36 -7.02 8.53
CA ALA A 238 22.04 -5.76 9.19
C ALA A 238 20.81 -5.91 10.10
N ASN A 239 20.90 -5.48 11.36
CA ASN A 239 19.77 -5.39 12.28
C ASN A 239 18.96 -4.12 11.97
N ILE A 240 17.89 -4.27 11.19
CA ILE A 240 17.03 -3.16 10.76
C ILE A 240 15.70 -3.22 11.51
N ASN A 241 15.31 -2.11 12.15
CA ASN A 241 13.96 -1.93 12.68
C ASN A 241 13.14 -1.02 11.75
N THR A 242 12.25 -1.62 10.94
CA THR A 242 11.52 -0.92 9.88
C THR A 242 10.45 0.06 10.36
N GLU A 243 9.99 -0.04 11.61
CA GLU A 243 8.95 0.83 12.15
C GLU A 243 9.49 2.19 12.62
N GLN A 244 10.77 2.24 13.02
CA GLN A 244 11.38 3.42 13.65
C GLN A 244 12.35 4.17 12.75
N MET A 245 12.91 3.50 11.73
CA MET A 245 13.95 4.07 10.87
C MET A 245 13.39 4.67 9.58
N THR A 246 13.92 5.82 9.16
CA THR A 246 13.61 6.42 7.87
C THR A 246 14.26 5.67 6.71
N ILE A 247 13.74 5.80 5.48
CA ILE A 247 14.30 5.13 4.29
C ILE A 247 15.80 5.46 4.10
N SER A 248 16.20 6.69 4.40
CA SER A 248 17.59 7.15 4.36
C SER A 248 18.48 6.45 5.40
N GLU A 249 17.99 6.30 6.63
CA GLU A 249 18.72 5.63 7.71
C GLU A 249 18.90 4.14 7.41
N ILE A 250 17.85 3.48 6.90
CA ILE A 250 17.91 2.07 6.52
C ILE A 250 18.98 1.88 5.42
N LYS A 251 19.02 2.75 4.40
CA LYS A 251 20.04 2.70 3.36
C LYS A 251 21.46 2.87 3.91
N ALA A 252 21.66 3.81 4.83
CA ALA A 252 22.96 4.05 5.45
C ALA A 252 23.44 2.82 6.24
N VAL A 253 22.57 2.21 7.06
CA VAL A 253 22.89 1.00 7.82
C VAL A 253 23.22 -0.19 6.91
N ILE A 254 22.48 -0.35 5.81
CA ILE A 254 22.81 -1.38 4.81
C ILE A 254 24.18 -1.10 4.18
N GLU A 255 24.48 0.15 3.83
CA GLU A 255 25.76 0.51 3.23
C GLU A 255 26.93 0.22 4.19
N GLU A 256 26.80 0.57 5.47
CA GLU A 256 27.81 0.25 6.49
C GLU A 256 27.98 -1.26 6.67
N ALA A 257 26.88 -2.01 6.76
CA ALA A 257 26.92 -3.46 6.88
C ALA A 257 27.54 -4.12 5.63
N THR A 258 27.31 -3.58 4.43
CA THR A 258 27.90 -4.11 3.19
C THR A 258 29.40 -3.90 3.15
N LYS A 259 29.88 -2.73 3.62
CA LYS A 259 31.31 -2.44 3.76
C LYS A 259 31.95 -3.39 4.77
N ALA A 260 31.34 -3.57 5.95
CA ALA A 260 31.82 -4.49 6.97
C ALA A 260 31.88 -5.94 6.47
N LYS A 261 30.86 -6.41 5.75
CA LYS A 261 30.85 -7.76 5.16
C LYS A 261 31.93 -7.93 4.08
N ALA A 262 32.11 -6.93 3.22
CA ALA A 262 33.14 -6.96 2.18
C ALA A 262 34.56 -6.94 2.77
N GLU A 263 34.80 -6.19 3.85
CA GLU A 263 36.06 -6.20 4.59
C GLU A 263 36.30 -7.54 5.27
N TYR A 264 35.28 -8.12 5.92
CA TYR A 264 35.35 -9.45 6.51
C TYR A 264 35.69 -10.53 5.46
N GLU A 265 35.07 -10.50 4.29
CA GLU A 265 35.33 -11.45 3.19
C GLU A 265 36.75 -11.28 2.60
N LYS A 266 37.24 -10.04 2.45
CA LYS A 266 38.63 -9.78 2.02
C LYS A 266 39.62 -10.33 3.03
N LYS A 267 39.40 -10.05 4.32
CA LYS A 267 40.23 -10.55 5.42
C LYS A 267 40.21 -12.08 5.46
N HIS A 268 39.03 -12.68 5.30
CA HIS A 268 38.86 -14.13 5.27
C HIS A 268 39.62 -14.78 4.10
N LYS A 269 39.61 -14.19 2.91
CA LYS A 269 40.38 -14.71 1.76
C LYS A 269 41.89 -14.71 2.01
N VAL A 270 42.43 -13.64 2.58
CA VAL A 270 43.87 -13.54 2.91
C VAL A 270 44.25 -14.60 3.95
N LEU A 271 43.45 -14.72 5.02
CA LEU A 271 43.67 -15.73 6.06
C LEU A 271 43.56 -17.16 5.51
N LEU A 272 42.65 -17.42 4.58
CA LEU A 272 42.53 -18.72 3.93
C LEU A 272 43.74 -19.09 3.07
N GLU A 273 44.34 -18.12 2.36
CA GLU A 273 45.57 -18.36 1.59
C GLU A 273 46.76 -18.64 2.51
N GLU A 274 46.88 -17.86 3.59
CA GLU A 274 47.91 -18.05 4.60
C GLU A 274 47.77 -19.39 5.33
N ALA A 275 46.55 -19.75 5.76
CA ALA A 275 46.26 -21.04 6.39
C ALA A 275 46.57 -22.24 5.49
N LYS A 276 46.29 -22.14 4.18
CA LYS A 276 46.64 -23.19 3.20
C LYS A 276 48.16 -23.36 3.08
N SER A 277 48.92 -22.27 3.09
CA SER A 277 50.39 -22.33 2.99
C SER A 277 51.03 -23.01 4.21
N LEU A 278 50.39 -22.90 5.38
CA LEU A 278 50.85 -23.45 6.65
C LEU A 278 50.31 -24.87 6.95
N GLY A 279 49.47 -25.42 6.06
CA GLY A 279 48.95 -26.79 6.18
C GLY A 279 47.85 -26.98 7.22
N VAL A 280 47.11 -25.93 7.57
CA VAL A 280 45.98 -25.99 8.52
C VAL A 280 44.85 -26.86 7.96
N LYS A 281 44.24 -27.72 8.79
CA LYS A 281 43.16 -28.64 8.38
C LYS A 281 41.82 -27.89 8.27
N GLU A 282 41.06 -28.17 7.20
CA GLU A 282 39.72 -27.61 6.94
C GLU A 282 39.53 -26.09 7.14
N PRO A 283 40.41 -25.21 6.60
CA PRO A 283 40.40 -23.78 6.90
C PRO A 283 39.12 -23.06 6.42
N LYS A 284 38.38 -23.65 5.47
CA LYS A 284 37.15 -23.08 4.91
C LYS A 284 35.94 -23.08 5.84
N LYS A 285 35.95 -23.86 6.93
CA LYS A 285 34.80 -23.98 7.85
C LYS A 285 34.91 -23.07 9.09
N MET A 286 36.01 -22.35 9.23
CA MET A 286 36.34 -21.60 10.44
C MET A 286 36.10 -20.10 10.27
N ASP A 287 35.69 -19.44 11.35
CA ASP A 287 35.54 -17.98 11.41
C ASP A 287 36.90 -17.29 11.42
N ASN A 288 36.94 -16.00 11.06
CA ASN A 288 38.20 -15.25 10.94
C ASN A 288 39.04 -15.26 12.23
N GLU A 289 38.43 -15.14 13.41
CA GLU A 289 39.16 -15.17 14.68
C GLU A 289 39.75 -16.54 15.00
N THR A 290 39.03 -17.62 14.64
CA THR A 290 39.53 -18.99 14.80
C THR A 290 40.68 -19.28 13.83
N LEU A 291 40.57 -18.81 12.58
CA LEU A 291 41.64 -18.89 11.59
C LEU A 291 42.91 -18.17 12.03
N GLU A 292 42.78 -16.96 12.59
CA GLU A 292 43.95 -16.20 13.09
C GLU A 292 44.68 -16.95 14.21
N LYS A 293 43.93 -17.54 15.16
CA LYS A 293 44.51 -18.33 16.26
C LYS A 293 45.20 -19.61 15.74
N GLU A 294 44.60 -20.29 14.77
CA GLU A 294 45.20 -21.49 14.16
C GLU A 294 46.43 -21.17 13.31
N ILE A 295 46.42 -20.06 12.57
CA ILE A 295 47.58 -19.58 11.81
C ILE A 295 48.73 -19.24 12.76
N GLN A 296 48.43 -18.55 13.88
CA GLN A 296 49.44 -18.16 14.85
C GLN A 296 50.07 -19.38 15.55
N THR A 297 49.26 -20.35 15.96
CA THR A 297 49.76 -21.61 16.54
C THR A 297 50.57 -22.42 15.52
N ALA A 298 50.13 -22.50 14.26
CA ALA A 298 50.90 -23.15 13.19
C ALA A 298 52.25 -22.48 12.93
N LYS A 299 52.31 -21.14 12.90
CA LYS A 299 53.55 -20.37 12.78
C LYS A 299 54.50 -20.61 13.95
N GLU A 300 53.98 -20.65 15.18
CA GLU A 300 54.80 -20.94 16.37
C GLU A 300 55.39 -22.35 16.35
N VAL A 301 54.63 -23.35 15.89
CA VAL A 301 55.12 -24.72 15.72
C VAL A 301 56.22 -24.80 14.66
N ILE A 302 56.04 -24.12 13.53
CA ILE A 302 57.05 -24.05 12.47
C ILE A 302 58.32 -23.31 12.94
N ALA A 303 58.16 -22.20 13.68
CA ALA A 303 59.30 -21.46 14.23
C ALA A 303 60.07 -22.26 15.28
N LYS A 304 59.39 -23.06 16.12
CA LYS A 304 60.02 -23.99 17.05
C LYS A 304 60.82 -25.08 16.31
N ARG A 305 60.27 -25.63 15.22
CA ARG A 305 60.99 -26.60 14.37
C ARG A 305 62.23 -26.01 13.70
N LYS A 306 62.15 -24.79 13.16
CA LYS A 306 63.31 -24.12 12.58
C LYS A 306 64.41 -23.82 13.61
N LYS A 307 64.03 -23.41 14.84
CA LYS A 307 65.00 -23.19 15.93
C LYS A 307 65.66 -24.49 16.40
N SER A 308 64.94 -25.63 16.40
CA SER A 308 65.57 -26.92 16.67
C SER A 308 66.49 -27.37 15.55
N GLU A 309 66.12 -27.14 14.28
CA GLU A 309 66.98 -27.44 13.13
C GLU A 309 68.24 -26.56 13.06
N GLU A 310 68.14 -25.26 13.41
CA GLU A 310 69.30 -24.36 13.54
C GLU A 310 70.20 -24.71 14.73
N ALA A 311 69.63 -25.23 15.83
CA ALA A 311 70.39 -25.73 16.97
C ALA A 311 71.13 -27.04 16.63
N GLU A 312 70.49 -27.95 15.88
CA GLU A 312 71.12 -29.18 15.37
C GLU A 312 72.22 -28.88 14.35
N ASN A 313 72.00 -27.93 13.43
CA ASN A 313 73.05 -27.52 12.47
C ASN A 313 74.24 -26.83 13.16
N ASN A 314 74.01 -26.00 14.17
CA ASN A 314 75.11 -25.39 14.93
C ASN A 314 75.88 -26.40 15.79
N GLN A 315 75.23 -27.46 16.28
CA GLN A 315 75.89 -28.58 16.95
C GLN A 315 76.73 -29.42 15.98
N ASN A 316 76.25 -29.65 14.76
CA ASN A 316 77.03 -30.32 13.72
C ASN A 316 78.26 -29.50 13.27
N VAL A 317 78.14 -28.17 13.14
CA VAL A 317 79.29 -27.28 12.83
C VAL A 317 80.31 -27.23 13.98
N THR A 318 79.89 -27.42 15.24
CA THR A 318 80.82 -27.53 16.37
C THR A 318 81.44 -28.92 16.53
N GLN A 319 80.78 -29.99 16.05
CA GLN A 319 81.37 -31.32 15.94
C GLN A 319 82.36 -31.42 14.78
N ASP A 320 82.08 -30.81 13.62
CA ASP A 320 83.00 -30.77 12.48
C ASP A 320 84.27 -29.93 12.76
N ASN A 321 84.18 -28.89 13.59
CA ASN A 321 85.36 -28.16 14.06
C ASN A 321 86.14 -28.88 15.18
N LYS A 322 85.53 -29.87 15.83
CA LYS A 322 86.23 -30.77 16.78
C LYS A 322 86.91 -31.93 16.07
N SER A 323 86.29 -32.53 15.05
CA SER A 323 86.92 -33.56 14.23
C SER A 323 88.11 -33.04 13.43
N ASN A 324 88.03 -31.82 12.87
CA ASN A 324 89.18 -31.19 12.20
C ASN A 324 90.35 -30.84 13.14
N ASN A 325 90.08 -30.57 14.43
CA ASN A 325 91.15 -30.35 15.42
C ASN A 325 91.73 -31.67 15.96
N GLU A 326 90.95 -32.75 15.99
CA GLU A 326 91.43 -34.09 16.37
C GLU A 326 92.24 -34.75 15.23
N GLU A 327 91.96 -34.47 13.95
CA GLU A 327 92.83 -34.87 12.83
C GLU A 327 94.19 -34.16 12.83
N VAL A 328 94.26 -32.88 13.19
CA VAL A 328 95.54 -32.15 13.30
C VAL A 328 96.38 -32.62 14.49
N ILE A 329 95.76 -33.15 15.54
CA ILE A 329 96.47 -33.69 16.72
C ILE A 329 96.91 -35.15 16.48
N ALA A 330 96.12 -35.95 15.75
CA ALA A 330 96.50 -37.33 15.40
C ALA A 330 97.65 -37.41 14.38
N ASP A 331 97.80 -36.44 13.47
CA ASP A 331 98.93 -36.38 12.52
C ASP A 331 100.24 -35.85 13.13
N SER A 332 100.18 -35.32 14.36
CA SER A 332 101.36 -34.89 15.13
C SER A 332 101.96 -35.99 16.01
N GLN A 333 101.22 -37.06 16.29
CA GLN A 333 101.67 -38.17 17.16
C GLN A 333 102.19 -39.41 16.40
N THR A 334 102.21 -39.38 15.06
CA THR A 334 102.79 -40.43 14.20
C THR A 334 104.14 -40.05 13.59
N LYS A 335 104.76 -38.94 14.04
CA LYS A 335 106.11 -38.48 13.60
C LYS A 335 107.21 -38.55 14.66
N GLU A 336 106.96 -39.12 15.84
CA GLU A 336 107.98 -39.38 16.88
C GLU A 336 108.42 -40.85 17.00
N GLU A 337 108.11 -41.70 16.01
CA GLU A 337 108.63 -43.08 15.89
C GLU A 337 109.83 -43.21 14.92
N ASN A 338 110.59 -42.15 14.69
CA ASN A 338 111.87 -42.23 13.98
C ASN A 338 112.92 -41.29 14.58
N LYS A 339 113.44 -41.65 15.75
CA LYS A 339 114.88 -41.54 16.07
C LYS A 339 115.30 -42.34 17.29
#